data_AF-A0A535GIG2-F1
#
_entry.id   AF-A0A535GIG2-F1
#
_cell.length_a   1.000
_cell.length_b   1.000
_cell.length_c   1.000
_cell.angle_alpha   90.00
_cell.angle_beta   90.00
_cell.angle_gamma   90.00
#
_symmetry.space_group_name_H-M   'P 1'
#
loop_
_entity.id
_entity.type
_entity.pdbx_description
1 polymer ?
#
loop_
_entity_poly.entity_id
_entity_poly.type
_entity_poly.pdbx_seq_one_letter_code
_entity_poly.pdbx_strand_id
1 'polypeptide(L)'
;GFSTLAVGSVGLKHAPDPEPVMAARRAFLHALDLDGAELTTIGSVHGADVARVDEPGGSVDDVDALVTDRRGVTLFATYADCYPIVLWDPEKRVAGLVHAGWRGTHAGVTAAAVTFLRDEYGCRHVRAGIGPGICGRCYEVGEEVAAKFDARFIGPGAGGRWLLDLAAANAAQLEDAGVKAIYDIAMCTNRRPAVSVAENLQTVRERIARAGRDPGEITIVAVTKGYGPAVCQAALGAGLRVLGENRVQEAVGKMDEVKGAEWHLIGHLQTNKIRVAAGRFALIQSVDSRRLADALARINVEQKVLVEVNVAREPRKTGVDPAQAAELIGAVAEMLDLQGLMAMAPAKGDPAPAFVELRTLRDEAQQRLGKALPILSMGMSDDFEAAVAAGSTMVRLGRILFGPRP
;
A
#
# COMPACT_ATOMS: atom_id res chain seq x y z
N GLY A 1 13.45 2.21 14.79
CA GLY A 1 12.01 2.03 14.99
C GLY A 1 11.28 3.29 14.61
N PHE A 2 10.36 3.20 13.66
CA PHE A 2 9.40 4.28 13.38
C PHE A 2 8.06 3.89 13.99
N SER A 3 7.29 4.88 14.44
CA SER A 3 5.86 4.66 14.64
C SER A 3 5.24 4.37 13.28
N THR A 4 4.52 3.25 13.14
CA THR A 4 3.84 2.90 11.88
C THR A 4 2.34 2.85 12.09
N LEU A 5 1.56 3.00 11.01
CA LEU A 5 0.10 2.81 11.07
C LEU A 5 -0.29 1.39 11.49
N ALA A 6 0.58 0.40 11.26
CA ALA A 6 0.31 -1.01 11.54
C ALA A 6 0.59 -1.40 13.00
N VAL A 7 1.68 -0.90 13.59
CA VAL A 7 2.08 -1.26 14.97
C VAL A 7 1.85 -0.14 15.99
N GLY A 8 1.52 1.07 15.57
CA GLY A 8 1.37 2.23 16.46
C GLY A 8 2.72 2.82 16.89
N SER A 9 2.72 3.55 18.01
CA SER A 9 3.94 4.19 18.55
C SER A 9 4.83 3.20 19.26
N VAL A 10 6.15 3.29 19.01
CA VAL A 10 7.18 2.48 19.67
C VAL A 10 8.11 3.31 20.57
N GLY A 11 7.81 4.61 20.79
CA GLY A 11 8.58 5.52 21.63
C GLY A 11 7.97 5.74 23.02
N LEU A 12 8.77 5.57 24.07
CA LEU A 12 8.33 5.69 25.47
C LEU A 12 8.43 7.11 26.03
N LYS A 13 9.37 7.94 25.51
CA LYS A 13 9.73 9.26 26.08
C LYS A 13 8.57 10.25 26.21
N HIS A 14 7.50 10.08 25.45
CA HIS A 14 6.31 10.95 25.44
C HIS A 14 5.00 10.17 25.60
N ALA A 15 5.06 8.91 26.05
CA ALA A 15 3.88 8.08 26.21
C ALA A 15 3.22 8.36 27.58
N PRO A 16 1.93 8.78 27.64
CA PRO A 16 1.21 8.97 28.89
C PRO A 16 1.02 7.66 29.67
N ASP A 17 0.87 6.56 28.93
CA ASP A 17 0.81 5.18 29.42
C ASP A 17 1.82 4.33 28.63
N PRO A 18 2.79 3.68 29.29
CA PRO A 18 3.81 2.88 28.61
C PRO A 18 3.27 1.54 28.08
N GLU A 19 2.17 0.99 28.61
CA GLU A 19 1.71 -0.36 28.25
C GLU A 19 1.37 -0.53 26.75
N PRO A 20 0.59 0.36 26.11
CA PRO A 20 0.30 0.26 24.68
C PRO A 20 1.57 0.34 23.81
N VAL A 21 2.55 1.15 24.22
CA VAL A 21 3.83 1.30 23.51
C VAL A 21 4.69 0.06 23.68
N MET A 22 4.68 -0.57 24.86
CA MET A 22 5.36 -1.84 25.10
C MET A 22 4.72 -2.98 24.31
N ALA A 23 3.39 -3.02 24.18
CA ALA A 23 2.69 -3.96 23.32
C ALA A 23 3.07 -3.77 21.84
N ALA A 24 3.11 -2.52 21.37
CA ALA A 24 3.57 -2.17 20.01
C ALA A 24 5.02 -2.60 19.76
N ARG A 25 5.93 -2.40 20.73
CA ARG A 25 7.32 -2.87 20.66
C ARG A 25 7.39 -4.39 20.55
N ARG A 26 6.63 -5.13 21.37
CA ARG A 26 6.57 -6.60 21.30
C ARG A 26 6.11 -7.08 19.92
N ALA A 27 5.03 -6.50 19.38
CA ALA A 27 4.53 -6.83 18.06
C ALA A 27 5.56 -6.50 16.95
N PHE A 28 6.27 -5.37 17.09
CA PHE A 28 7.34 -4.98 16.17
C PHE A 28 8.51 -5.97 16.19
N LEU A 29 8.95 -6.42 17.36
CA LEU A 29 10.04 -7.41 17.49
C LEU A 29 9.65 -8.78 16.95
N HIS A 30 8.44 -9.24 17.25
CA HIS A 30 7.90 -10.49 16.70
C HIS A 30 7.88 -10.48 15.18
N ALA A 31 7.49 -9.36 14.55
CA ALA A 31 7.50 -9.22 13.10
C ALA A 31 8.92 -9.29 12.48
N LEU A 32 9.97 -9.10 13.29
CA LEU A 32 11.37 -9.16 12.88
C LEU A 32 12.08 -10.46 13.33
N ASP A 33 11.33 -11.43 13.88
CA ASP A 33 11.90 -12.67 14.44
C ASP A 33 12.91 -12.39 15.58
N LEU A 34 12.62 -11.36 16.39
CA LEU A 34 13.43 -10.93 17.55
C LEU A 34 12.68 -11.16 18.87
N ASP A 35 11.89 -12.24 18.95
CA ASP A 35 11.10 -12.56 20.13
C ASP A 35 11.98 -12.78 21.37
N GLY A 36 11.67 -12.05 22.45
CA GLY A 36 12.43 -12.11 23.70
C GLY A 36 13.76 -11.35 23.69
N ALA A 37 14.13 -10.67 22.61
CA ALA A 37 15.30 -9.80 22.57
C ALA A 37 15.11 -8.60 23.50
N GLU A 38 16.10 -8.35 24.35
CA GLU A 38 16.15 -7.12 25.14
C GLU A 38 16.70 -5.98 24.26
N LEU A 39 15.92 -4.90 24.18
CA LEU A 39 16.25 -3.73 23.36
C LEU A 39 17.19 -2.81 24.11
N THR A 40 18.33 -2.48 23.52
CA THR A 40 19.15 -1.37 23.99
C THR A 40 18.80 -0.12 23.21
N THR A 41 18.19 0.88 23.87
CA THR A 41 17.65 2.09 23.26
C THR A 41 18.55 3.30 23.41
N ILE A 42 18.64 4.12 22.37
CA ILE A 42 19.27 5.45 22.42
C ILE A 42 18.39 6.42 23.23
N GLY A 43 18.96 7.06 24.26
CA GLY A 43 18.28 8.11 25.05
C GLY A 43 18.12 9.46 24.31
N SER A 44 19.05 9.74 23.38
CA SER A 44 19.15 10.91 22.49
C SER A 44 19.09 12.26 23.20
N VAL A 45 20.23 12.94 23.21
CA VAL A 45 20.41 14.33 23.67
C VAL A 45 20.60 15.30 22.51
N HIS A 46 20.56 14.81 21.27
CA HIS A 46 20.80 15.57 20.06
C HIS A 46 22.24 16.13 19.96
N GLY A 47 23.21 15.39 20.50
CA GLY A 47 24.65 15.63 20.41
C GLY A 47 25.34 14.69 19.41
N ALA A 48 26.61 14.34 19.70
CA ALA A 48 27.44 13.47 18.85
C ALA A 48 28.06 12.29 19.61
N ASP A 49 27.60 12.01 20.83
CA ASP A 49 28.17 10.98 21.70
C ASP A 49 27.77 9.57 21.25
N VAL A 50 28.73 8.65 21.37
CA VAL A 50 28.66 7.27 20.89
C VAL A 50 28.98 6.33 22.04
N ALA A 51 28.15 5.33 22.28
CA ALA A 51 28.43 4.30 23.30
C ALA A 51 28.55 2.89 22.71
N ARG A 52 29.48 2.13 23.29
CA ARG A 52 29.59 0.68 23.10
C ARG A 52 28.57 -0.04 23.97
N VAL A 53 27.94 -1.07 23.41
CA VAL A 53 26.96 -1.92 24.09
C VAL A 53 27.45 -3.36 24.05
N ASP A 54 27.86 -3.88 25.20
CA ASP A 54 28.34 -5.26 25.32
C ASP A 54 27.26 -6.26 25.75
N GLU A 55 26.24 -5.76 26.45
CA GLU A 55 25.10 -6.53 26.96
C GLU A 55 23.80 -5.75 26.75
N PRO A 56 22.65 -6.42 26.56
CA PRO A 56 21.36 -5.75 26.56
C PRO A 56 21.10 -5.06 27.91
N GLY A 57 20.53 -3.85 27.91
CA GLY A 57 20.44 -3.08 29.15
C GLY A 57 19.43 -1.93 29.18
N GLY A 58 18.38 -1.98 28.36
CA GLY A 58 17.37 -0.92 28.34
C GLY A 58 17.88 0.37 27.70
N SER A 59 17.80 1.53 28.38
CA SER A 59 18.19 2.82 27.78
C SER A 59 19.64 3.19 28.10
N VAL A 60 20.39 3.61 27.09
CA VAL A 60 21.68 4.29 27.27
C VAL A 60 21.43 5.79 27.11
N ASP A 61 21.59 6.52 28.21
CA ASP A 61 21.35 7.96 28.27
C ASP A 61 22.52 8.75 27.66
N ASP A 62 22.25 10.01 27.32
CA ASP A 62 23.27 10.97 26.86
C ASP A 62 24.09 10.56 25.64
N VAL A 63 23.53 9.72 24.77
CA VAL A 63 24.15 9.33 23.49
C VAL A 63 23.18 9.44 22.33
N ASP A 64 23.74 9.60 21.13
CA ASP A 64 23.00 9.65 19.87
C ASP A 64 23.42 8.53 18.90
N ALA A 65 24.40 7.70 19.29
CA ALA A 65 24.74 6.48 18.58
C ALA A 65 25.10 5.33 19.53
N LEU A 66 24.77 4.11 19.11
CA LEU A 66 25.18 2.88 19.78
C LEU A 66 25.94 1.98 18.81
N VAL A 67 26.91 1.24 19.34
CA VAL A 67 27.76 0.33 18.58
C VAL A 67 27.93 -0.98 19.33
N THR A 68 27.96 -2.11 18.63
CA THR A 68 28.22 -3.42 19.23
C THR A 68 28.85 -4.39 18.22
N ASP A 69 29.72 -5.26 18.71
CA ASP A 69 30.24 -6.45 18.02
C ASP A 69 29.62 -7.76 18.57
N ARG A 70 28.70 -7.64 19.54
CA ARG A 70 28.13 -8.76 20.28
C ARG A 70 26.88 -9.29 19.59
N ARG A 71 26.86 -10.60 19.35
CA ARG A 71 25.66 -11.29 18.89
C ARG A 71 24.62 -11.33 20.01
N GLY A 72 23.34 -11.17 19.64
CA GLY A 72 22.24 -11.15 20.60
C GLY A 72 21.96 -9.77 21.21
N VAL A 73 22.79 -8.75 20.93
CA VAL A 73 22.52 -7.36 21.32
C VAL A 73 21.72 -6.66 20.22
N THR A 74 20.51 -6.20 20.54
CA THR A 74 19.65 -5.47 19.61
C THR A 74 19.72 -3.97 19.87
N LEU A 75 20.35 -3.23 18.95
CA LEU A 75 20.38 -1.76 19.00
C LEU A 75 19.05 -1.20 18.50
N PHE A 76 18.48 -0.26 19.26
CA PHE A 76 17.19 0.31 18.96
C PHE A 76 17.19 1.83 19.16
N ALA A 77 16.46 2.53 18.30
CA ALA A 77 16.21 3.95 18.44
C ALA A 77 14.86 4.27 17.83
N THR A 78 14.24 5.34 18.31
CA THR A 78 12.96 5.82 17.79
C THR A 78 13.14 7.10 17.01
N TYR A 79 12.49 7.16 15.85
CA TYR A 79 12.68 8.25 14.90
C TYR A 79 11.34 8.92 14.61
N ALA A 80 11.36 10.25 14.66
CA ALA A 80 10.31 11.10 14.11
C ALA A 80 11.03 12.16 13.26
N ASP A 81 10.93 12.00 11.94
CA ASP A 81 11.58 12.83 10.91
C ASP A 81 13.12 12.81 10.88
N CYS A 82 13.80 12.48 11.98
CA CYS A 82 15.24 12.24 12.02
C CYS A 82 15.64 10.97 11.27
N TYR A 83 16.90 10.89 10.84
CA TYR A 83 17.41 9.78 10.04
C TYR A 83 18.05 8.68 10.91
N PRO A 84 17.65 7.40 10.75
CA PRO A 84 18.45 6.26 11.17
C PRO A 84 19.62 6.08 10.22
N ILE A 85 20.85 6.19 10.74
CA ILE A 85 22.03 5.75 10.00
C ILE A 85 22.49 4.42 10.59
N VAL A 86 22.45 3.37 9.77
CA VAL A 86 22.91 2.04 10.15
C VAL A 86 24.32 1.85 9.61
N LEU A 87 25.26 1.48 10.46
CA LEU A 87 26.65 1.21 10.11
C LEU A 87 26.93 -0.29 10.26
N TRP A 88 27.68 -0.87 9.32
CA TRP A 88 28.08 -2.27 9.38
C TRP A 88 29.46 -2.48 8.77
N ASP A 89 30.39 -3.02 9.55
CA ASP A 89 31.64 -3.57 9.03
C ASP A 89 31.51 -5.12 8.94
N PRO A 90 31.49 -5.71 7.73
CA PRO A 90 31.30 -7.15 7.56
C PRO A 90 32.48 -8.00 8.03
N GLU A 91 33.68 -7.43 8.07
CA GLU A 91 34.91 -8.15 8.46
C GLU A 91 35.03 -8.21 9.97
N LYS A 92 34.85 -7.06 10.63
CA LYS A 92 34.85 -6.96 12.09
C LYS A 92 33.56 -7.44 12.72
N ARG A 93 32.48 -7.55 11.93
CA ARG A 93 31.12 -7.88 12.35
C ARG A 93 30.58 -6.93 13.41
N VAL A 94 30.88 -5.65 13.22
CA VAL A 94 30.48 -4.56 14.13
C VAL A 94 29.30 -3.81 13.50
N ALA A 95 28.23 -3.64 14.26
CA ALA A 95 27.07 -2.87 13.89
C ALA A 95 26.99 -1.56 14.67
N GLY A 96 26.56 -0.49 14.01
CA GLY A 96 26.25 0.79 14.64
C GLY A 96 24.86 1.28 14.24
N LEU A 97 24.20 1.97 15.16
CA LEU A 97 22.92 2.65 14.91
C LEU A 97 23.03 4.08 15.40
N VAL A 98 22.76 5.04 14.52
CA VAL A 98 22.88 6.47 14.79
C VAL A 98 21.52 7.16 14.63
N HIS A 99 21.18 8.01 15.60
CA HIS A 99 20.05 8.91 15.55
C HIS A 99 20.47 10.30 15.04
N ALA A 100 20.25 10.56 13.75
CA ALA A 100 20.68 11.78 13.07
C ALA A 100 19.52 12.77 12.84
N GLY A 101 19.23 13.60 13.84
CA GLY A 101 18.43 14.83 13.67
C GLY A 101 19.32 16.02 13.32
N TRP A 102 18.74 17.20 13.05
CA TRP A 102 19.53 18.36 12.62
C TRP A 102 20.67 18.75 13.59
N ARG A 103 20.42 18.70 14.90
CA ARG A 103 21.45 19.01 15.90
C ARG A 103 22.58 17.99 15.90
N GLY A 104 22.24 16.69 15.84
CA GLY A 104 23.23 15.61 15.80
C GLY A 104 24.02 15.61 14.50
N THR A 105 23.36 15.84 13.36
CA THR A 105 24.04 16.01 12.07
C THR A 105 24.95 17.24 12.10
N HIS A 106 24.50 18.38 12.64
CA HIS A 106 25.38 19.55 12.78
C HIS A 106 26.58 19.26 13.71
N ALA A 107 26.38 18.48 14.77
CA ALA A 107 27.44 18.05 15.68
C ALA A 107 28.36 16.95 15.11
N GLY A 108 28.02 16.37 13.95
CA GLY A 108 28.82 15.34 13.29
C GLY A 108 28.65 13.93 13.84
N VAL A 109 27.50 13.59 14.43
CA VAL A 109 27.24 12.28 15.07
C VAL A 109 27.55 11.09 14.15
N THR A 110 27.27 11.20 12.86
CA THR A 110 27.54 10.13 11.90
C THR A 110 29.03 9.91 11.68
N ALA A 111 29.81 11.00 11.56
CA ALA A 111 31.27 10.91 11.48
C ALA A 111 31.86 10.38 12.79
N ALA A 112 31.35 10.84 13.94
CA ALA A 112 31.77 10.38 15.26
C ALA A 112 31.57 8.86 15.42
N ALA A 113 30.43 8.33 14.99
CA ALA A 113 30.17 6.89 15.02
C ALA A 113 31.14 6.10 14.12
N VAL A 114 31.43 6.58 12.90
CA VAL A 114 32.42 5.92 12.02
C VAL A 114 33.82 5.92 12.64
N THR A 115 34.23 7.04 13.24
CA THR A 115 35.52 7.15 13.96
C THR A 115 35.55 6.19 15.15
N PHE A 116 34.47 6.11 15.93
CA PHE A 116 34.35 5.17 17.04
C PHE A 116 34.54 3.71 16.56
N LEU A 117 33.88 3.30 15.48
CA LEU A 117 34.05 1.96 14.90
C LEU A 117 35.51 1.68 14.50
N ARG A 118 36.23 2.69 14.01
CA ARG A 118 37.63 2.58 13.59
C ARG A 118 38.59 2.47 14.75
N ASP A 119 38.41 3.31 15.75
CA ASP A 119 39.35 3.44 16.85
C ASP A 119 39.17 2.29 17.84
N GLU A 120 37.92 1.92 18.15
CA GLU A 120 37.61 0.86 19.12
C GLU A 120 37.77 -0.55 18.53
N TYR A 121 37.33 -0.76 17.28
CA TYR A 121 37.25 -2.11 16.68
C TYR A 121 38.19 -2.32 15.49
N GLY A 122 38.92 -1.28 15.07
CA GLY A 122 39.78 -1.37 13.89
C GLY A 122 39.00 -1.57 12.58
N CYS A 123 37.75 -1.10 12.50
CA CYS A 123 36.95 -1.21 11.28
C CYS A 123 37.61 -0.45 10.12
N ARG A 124 37.53 -0.99 8.90
CA ARG A 124 38.13 -0.39 7.69
C ARG A 124 37.19 -0.45 6.48
N HIS A 125 36.15 -1.29 6.54
CA HIS A 125 35.24 -1.57 5.44
C HIS A 125 33.77 -1.31 5.83
N VAL A 126 33.57 -0.25 6.62
CA VAL A 126 32.25 0.20 7.06
C VAL A 126 31.37 0.49 5.84
N ARG A 127 30.14 -0.02 5.89
CA ARG A 127 29.02 0.29 4.99
C ARG A 127 27.98 1.06 5.77
N ALA A 128 27.30 1.99 5.12
CA ALA A 128 26.28 2.82 5.75
C ALA A 128 24.95 2.74 4.99
N GLY A 129 23.85 2.59 5.74
CA GLY A 129 22.49 2.74 5.24
C GLY A 129 21.85 3.97 5.86
N ILE A 130 21.31 4.86 5.02
CA ILE A 130 20.48 6.00 5.43
C ILE A 130 19.03 5.57 5.26
N GLY A 131 18.32 5.41 6.38
CA GLY A 131 16.92 4.97 6.35
C GLY A 131 15.92 6.12 6.18
N PRO A 132 14.63 5.90 6.48
CA PRO A 132 13.60 6.92 6.25
C PRO A 132 13.82 8.16 7.10
N GLY A 133 13.56 9.35 6.56
CA GLY A 133 13.63 10.61 7.30
C GLY A 133 12.88 11.72 6.57
N ILE A 134 12.76 12.91 7.14
CA ILE A 134 12.10 14.02 6.45
C ILE A 134 12.99 14.53 5.30
N CYS A 135 12.50 14.46 4.06
CA CYS A 135 13.33 14.80 2.90
C CYS A 135 13.57 16.32 2.81
N GLY A 136 14.65 16.70 2.11
CA GLY A 136 15.00 18.10 1.85
C GLY A 136 13.95 18.90 1.07
N ARG A 137 12.90 18.27 0.53
CA ARG A 137 11.76 18.97 -0.09
C ARG A 137 10.58 19.24 0.87
N CYS A 138 10.69 18.78 2.11
CA CYS A 138 9.63 18.84 3.11
C CYS A 138 10.12 19.42 4.44
N TYR A 139 11.43 19.43 4.69
CA TYR A 139 11.95 19.85 5.97
C TYR A 139 12.22 21.35 6.00
N GLU A 140 11.25 22.11 6.52
CA GLU A 140 11.37 23.55 6.67
C GLU A 140 12.00 23.94 8.01
N VAL A 141 13.04 24.76 7.93
CA VAL A 141 13.79 25.28 9.07
C VAL A 141 13.90 26.81 9.03
N GLY A 142 14.15 27.43 10.18
CA GLY A 142 14.45 28.86 10.25
C GLY A 142 15.89 29.17 9.85
N GLU A 143 16.18 30.46 9.65
CA GLU A 143 17.53 30.98 9.34
C GLU A 143 18.58 30.49 10.35
N GLU A 144 18.22 30.42 11.62
CA GLU A 144 19.11 30.03 12.72
C GLU A 144 19.61 28.58 12.62
N VAL A 145 18.84 27.72 11.96
CA VAL A 145 19.24 26.34 11.66
C VAL A 145 19.91 26.27 10.30
N ALA A 146 19.37 26.95 9.28
CA ALA A 146 19.94 26.95 7.94
C ALA A 146 21.41 27.42 7.93
N ALA A 147 21.73 28.48 8.68
CA ALA A 147 23.08 29.03 8.81
C ALA A 147 24.10 28.06 9.46
N LYS A 148 23.65 26.95 10.04
CA LYS A 148 24.52 25.91 10.65
C LYS A 148 24.99 24.85 9.64
N PHE A 149 24.44 24.86 8.43
CA PHE A 149 24.74 23.89 7.39
C PHE A 149 25.36 24.56 6.17
N ASP A 150 26.14 23.78 5.41
CA ASP A 150 26.68 24.20 4.12
C ASP A 150 25.52 24.56 3.16
N ALA A 151 25.69 25.66 2.42
CA ALA A 151 24.69 26.17 1.48
C ALA A 151 24.25 25.13 0.42
N ARG A 152 25.08 24.12 0.12
CA ARG A 152 24.73 23.02 -0.78
C ARG A 152 23.58 22.14 -0.28
N PHE A 153 23.34 22.10 1.03
CA PHE A 153 22.24 21.33 1.65
C PHE A 153 21.01 22.19 1.93
N ILE A 154 21.04 23.47 1.54
CA ILE A 154 19.99 24.45 1.81
C ILE A 154 19.33 24.88 0.50
N GLY A 155 18.01 24.75 0.45
CA GLY A 155 17.17 25.21 -0.65
C GLY A 155 16.16 26.28 -0.23
N PRO A 156 15.57 27.03 -1.17
CA PRO A 156 14.54 28.03 -0.85
C PRO A 156 13.25 27.34 -0.38
N GLY A 157 12.71 27.78 0.76
CA GLY A 157 11.42 27.34 1.30
C GLY A 157 10.31 28.39 1.15
N ALA A 158 9.11 28.08 1.64
CA ALA A 158 7.99 29.02 1.63
C ALA A 158 8.06 30.00 2.82
N GLY A 159 7.47 31.19 2.65
CA GLY A 159 7.24 32.13 3.76
C GLY A 159 8.50 32.63 4.48
N GLY A 160 9.64 32.72 3.77
CA GLY A 160 10.92 33.15 4.35
C GLY A 160 11.65 32.06 5.16
N ARG A 161 11.26 30.79 5.00
CA ARG A 161 11.95 29.63 5.58
C ARG A 161 12.88 28.99 4.56
N TRP A 162 13.71 28.07 5.05
CA TRP A 162 14.65 27.30 4.25
C TRP A 162 14.32 25.83 4.27
N LEU A 163 14.69 25.14 3.20
CA LEU A 163 14.60 23.69 3.09
C LEU A 163 15.97 23.07 3.38
N LEU A 164 16.05 22.16 4.35
CA LEU A 164 17.29 21.51 4.75
C LEU A 164 17.30 20.03 4.36
N ASP A 165 18.30 19.61 3.57
CA ASP A 165 18.52 18.21 3.21
C ASP A 165 19.47 17.50 4.19
N LEU A 166 18.89 16.93 5.25
CA LEU A 166 19.65 16.16 6.23
C LEU A 166 20.22 14.85 5.68
N ALA A 167 19.56 14.21 4.70
CA ALA A 167 20.08 12.99 4.10
C ALA A 167 21.39 13.28 3.36
N ALA A 168 21.40 14.33 2.54
CA ALA A 168 22.58 14.78 1.82
C ALA A 168 23.72 15.21 2.77
N ALA A 169 23.39 15.92 3.86
CA ALA A 169 24.37 16.31 4.86
C ALA A 169 25.02 15.11 5.57
N ASN A 170 24.24 14.11 5.98
CA ASN A 170 24.78 12.89 6.59
C ASN A 170 25.56 12.04 5.58
N ALA A 171 25.12 11.98 4.32
CA ALA A 171 25.85 11.28 3.25
C ALA A 171 27.24 11.89 3.03
N ALA A 172 27.33 13.23 2.94
CA ALA A 172 28.60 13.92 2.83
C ALA A 172 29.53 13.64 4.03
N GLN A 173 29.00 13.63 5.26
CA GLN A 173 29.80 13.28 6.44
C GLN A 173 30.32 11.84 6.42
N LEU A 174 29.54 10.89 5.89
CA LEU A 174 29.98 9.51 5.69
C LEU A 174 31.11 9.43 4.65
N GLU A 175 30.98 10.14 3.53
CA GLU A 175 31.99 10.22 2.47
C GLU A 175 33.29 10.83 3.00
N ASP A 176 33.21 11.96 3.72
CA ASP A 176 34.34 12.63 4.35
C ASP A 176 35.00 11.76 5.42
N ALA A 177 34.19 11.00 6.16
CA ALA A 177 34.68 9.97 7.06
C ALA A 177 35.26 8.76 6.32
N GLY A 178 35.26 8.69 4.98
CA GLY A 178 35.88 7.64 4.18
C GLY A 178 35.03 6.37 4.00
N VAL A 179 33.72 6.45 4.23
CA VAL A 179 32.77 5.37 3.92
C VAL A 179 32.50 5.37 2.42
N LYS A 180 32.88 4.29 1.73
CA LYS A 180 32.71 4.19 0.26
C LYS A 180 31.37 3.61 -0.18
N ALA A 181 30.69 2.88 0.69
CA ALA A 181 29.45 2.16 0.39
C ALA A 181 28.31 2.75 1.22
N ILE A 182 27.59 3.71 0.63
CA ILE A 182 26.47 4.42 1.25
C ILE A 182 25.20 4.11 0.46
N TYR A 183 24.17 3.69 1.17
CA TYR A 183 22.87 3.32 0.60
C TYR A 183 21.78 4.21 1.20
N ASP A 184 21.25 5.16 0.43
CA ASP A 184 20.09 5.96 0.83
C ASP A 184 18.81 5.35 0.24
N ILE A 185 17.85 5.03 1.11
CA ILE A 185 16.55 4.48 0.67
C ILE A 185 15.61 5.56 0.11
N ALA A 186 15.93 6.84 0.27
CA ALA A 186 15.21 7.99 -0.25
C ALA A 186 13.71 8.05 0.15
N MET A 187 13.36 7.50 1.31
CA MET A 187 11.98 7.49 1.82
C MET A 187 11.73 8.69 2.73
N CYS A 188 10.70 9.48 2.40
CA CYS A 188 10.30 10.60 3.23
C CYS A 188 9.29 10.18 4.30
N THR A 189 9.48 10.57 5.57
CA THR A 189 8.50 10.35 6.65
C THR A 189 7.27 11.26 6.55
N ASN A 190 7.44 12.48 6.02
CA ASN A 190 6.37 13.46 5.85
C ASN A 190 5.59 13.30 4.53
N ARG A 191 6.17 12.64 3.52
CA ARG A 191 5.41 12.26 2.31
C ARG A 191 4.98 10.82 2.46
N ARG A 192 3.70 10.53 2.22
CA ARG A 192 3.34 9.14 1.92
C ARG A 192 4.17 8.71 0.70
N PRO A 193 4.77 7.51 0.67
CA PRO A 193 5.31 7.00 -0.58
C PRO A 193 4.20 7.13 -1.62
N ALA A 194 4.53 7.72 -2.78
CA ALA A 194 3.58 7.78 -3.88
C ALA A 194 3.11 6.34 -4.10
N VAL A 195 1.82 6.08 -3.91
CA VAL A 195 1.27 4.74 -4.11
C VAL A 195 1.49 4.41 -5.59
N SER A 196 2.53 3.63 -5.88
CA SER A 196 2.81 3.23 -7.25
C SER A 196 1.79 2.18 -7.63
N VAL A 197 0.82 2.59 -8.44
CA VAL A 197 -0.20 1.66 -8.97
C VAL A 197 0.47 0.51 -9.72
N ALA A 198 1.64 0.75 -10.35
CA ALA A 198 2.42 -0.27 -11.04
C ALA A 198 3.01 -1.31 -10.07
N GLU A 199 3.60 -0.90 -8.94
CA GLU A 199 4.15 -1.82 -7.94
C GLU A 199 3.04 -2.63 -7.25
N ASN A 200 1.94 -1.97 -6.92
CA ASN A 200 0.77 -2.65 -6.36
C ASN A 200 0.17 -3.65 -7.35
N LEU A 201 0.08 -3.28 -8.62
CA LEU A 201 -0.41 -4.17 -9.68
C LEU A 201 0.50 -5.39 -9.84
N GLN A 202 1.82 -5.20 -9.79
CA GLN A 202 2.78 -6.29 -9.83
C GLN A 202 2.58 -7.25 -8.65
N THR A 203 2.43 -6.71 -7.44
CA THR A 203 2.14 -7.50 -6.23
C THR A 203 0.83 -8.28 -6.37
N VAL A 204 -0.22 -7.67 -6.93
CA VAL A 204 -1.49 -8.34 -7.22
C VAL A 204 -1.30 -9.49 -8.21
N ARG A 205 -0.56 -9.28 -9.30
CA ARG A 205 -0.29 -10.32 -10.30
C ARG A 205 0.46 -11.50 -9.70
N GLU A 206 1.45 -11.26 -8.85
CA GLU A 206 2.17 -12.32 -8.14
C GLU A 206 1.27 -13.12 -7.19
N ARG A 207 0.29 -12.45 -6.56
CA ARG A 207 -0.73 -13.11 -5.72
C ARG A 207 -1.69 -13.96 -6.55
N ILE A 208 -2.11 -13.47 -7.71
CA ILE A 208 -2.92 -14.26 -8.66
C ILE A 208 -2.16 -15.51 -9.12
N ALA A 209 -0.88 -15.37 -9.48
CA ALA A 209 -0.02 -16.48 -9.88
C ALA A 209 0.11 -17.53 -8.76
N ARG A 210 0.32 -17.09 -7.51
CA ARG A 210 0.37 -17.98 -6.34
C ARG A 210 -0.95 -18.70 -6.05
N ALA A 211 -2.08 -18.10 -6.42
CA ALA A 211 -3.39 -18.75 -6.37
C ALA A 211 -3.61 -19.78 -7.50
N GLY A 212 -2.58 -20.06 -8.32
CA GLY A 212 -2.60 -21.12 -9.33
C GLY A 212 -3.22 -20.74 -10.67
N ARG A 213 -3.35 -19.44 -10.96
CA ARG A 213 -3.92 -18.93 -12.21
C ARG A 213 -2.95 -18.00 -12.93
N ASP A 214 -2.96 -18.01 -14.26
CA ASP A 214 -2.19 -17.04 -15.05
C ASP A 214 -2.80 -15.64 -14.86
N PRO A 215 -2.03 -14.65 -14.37
CA PRO A 215 -2.50 -13.27 -14.27
C PRO A 215 -2.96 -12.66 -15.60
N GLY A 216 -2.47 -13.16 -16.73
CA GLY A 216 -2.88 -12.72 -18.07
C GLY A 216 -4.32 -13.12 -18.44
N GLU A 217 -4.86 -14.17 -17.82
CA GLU A 217 -6.24 -14.62 -18.02
C GLU A 217 -7.27 -13.88 -17.16
N ILE A 218 -6.81 -13.12 -16.16
CA ILE A 218 -7.67 -12.45 -15.19
C ILE A 218 -7.78 -10.96 -15.52
N THR A 219 -8.99 -10.53 -15.84
CA THR A 219 -9.27 -9.10 -16.01
C THR A 219 -9.28 -8.39 -14.66
N ILE A 220 -8.36 -7.46 -14.46
CA ILE A 220 -8.35 -6.60 -13.26
C ILE A 220 -9.13 -5.32 -13.57
N VAL A 221 -10.24 -5.13 -12.87
CA VAL A 221 -11.03 -3.89 -12.90
C VAL A 221 -10.50 -2.95 -11.81
N ALA A 222 -9.89 -1.84 -12.21
CA ALA A 222 -9.43 -0.81 -11.29
C ALA A 222 -10.63 -0.01 -10.75
N VAL A 223 -10.97 -0.20 -9.47
CA VAL A 223 -12.14 0.44 -8.84
C VAL A 223 -11.78 1.86 -8.41
N THR A 224 -12.20 2.85 -9.20
CA THR A 224 -11.80 4.26 -9.09
C THR A 224 -12.83 5.15 -8.37
N LYS A 225 -13.86 4.55 -7.76
CA LYS A 225 -14.87 5.29 -6.99
C LYS A 225 -14.26 6.12 -5.86
N GLY A 226 -14.71 7.37 -5.76
CA GLY A 226 -14.20 8.37 -4.81
C GLY A 226 -12.86 8.99 -5.19
N TYR A 227 -12.25 8.61 -6.32
CA TYR A 227 -10.98 9.18 -6.80
C TYR A 227 -11.18 10.09 -8.02
N GLY A 228 -10.29 11.06 -8.21
CA GLY A 228 -10.30 11.94 -9.39
C GLY A 228 -9.68 11.31 -10.66
N PRO A 229 -9.74 12.02 -11.80
CA PRO A 229 -9.17 11.58 -13.08
C PRO A 229 -7.68 11.20 -13.02
N ALA A 230 -6.88 11.85 -12.18
CA ALA A 230 -5.46 11.55 -12.01
C ALA A 230 -5.19 10.08 -11.59
N VAL A 231 -6.03 9.51 -10.72
CA VAL A 231 -5.90 8.10 -10.29
C VAL A 231 -6.27 7.15 -11.42
N CYS A 232 -7.25 7.53 -12.24
CA CYS A 232 -7.63 6.76 -13.42
C CYS A 232 -6.47 6.73 -14.44
N GLN A 233 -5.85 7.88 -14.70
CA GLN A 233 -4.68 7.99 -15.56
C GLN A 233 -3.49 7.19 -15.03
N ALA A 234 -3.26 7.20 -13.72
CA ALA A 234 -2.21 6.37 -13.11
C ALA A 234 -2.47 4.86 -13.30
N ALA A 235 -3.73 4.42 -13.19
CA ALA A 235 -4.11 3.03 -13.46
C ALA A 235 -3.84 2.65 -14.93
N LEU A 236 -4.21 3.52 -15.88
CA LEU A 236 -3.94 3.32 -17.29
C LEU A 236 -2.43 3.30 -17.59
N GLY A 237 -1.67 4.22 -16.96
CA GLY A 237 -0.21 4.28 -17.08
C GLY A 237 0.49 3.03 -16.53
N ALA A 238 -0.12 2.35 -15.56
CA ALA A 238 0.36 1.06 -15.05
C ALA A 238 -0.02 -0.14 -15.95
N GLY A 239 -0.75 0.09 -17.05
CA GLY A 239 -1.14 -0.93 -18.02
C GLY A 239 -2.49 -1.59 -17.75
N LEU A 240 -3.29 -1.12 -16.79
CA LEU A 240 -4.69 -1.52 -16.67
C LEU A 240 -5.51 -0.88 -17.79
N ARG A 241 -6.53 -1.59 -18.28
CA ARG A 241 -7.45 -1.08 -19.32
C ARG A 241 -8.85 -0.80 -18.81
N VAL A 242 -9.26 -1.53 -17.77
CA VAL A 242 -10.66 -1.54 -17.31
C VAL A 242 -10.79 -0.75 -16.01
N LEU A 243 -11.68 0.23 -16.00
CA LEU A 243 -11.99 1.07 -14.83
C LEU A 243 -13.42 0.78 -14.36
N GLY A 244 -13.59 0.64 -13.04
CA GLY A 244 -14.87 0.31 -12.41
C GLY A 244 -15.41 1.44 -11.54
N GLU A 245 -16.65 1.84 -11.79
CA GLU A 245 -17.34 2.88 -11.04
C GLU A 245 -18.65 2.40 -10.42
N ASN A 246 -18.98 2.96 -9.27
CA ASN A 246 -20.22 2.62 -8.56
C ASN A 246 -21.41 3.48 -8.99
N ARG A 247 -21.17 4.70 -9.49
CA ARG A 247 -22.22 5.70 -9.76
C ARG A 247 -22.07 6.25 -11.18
N VAL A 248 -23.17 6.26 -11.93
CA VAL A 248 -23.20 6.72 -13.34
C VAL A 248 -22.67 8.14 -13.49
N GLN A 249 -23.12 9.07 -12.64
CA GLN A 249 -22.75 10.48 -12.77
C GLN A 249 -21.27 10.73 -12.48
N GLU A 250 -20.71 10.02 -11.49
CA GLU A 250 -19.28 10.09 -11.17
C GLU A 250 -18.43 9.57 -12.33
N ALA A 251 -18.83 8.43 -12.91
CA ALA A 251 -18.12 7.85 -14.04
C ALA A 251 -18.15 8.77 -15.26
N VAL A 252 -19.32 9.30 -15.61
CA VAL A 252 -19.50 10.19 -16.78
C VAL A 252 -18.59 11.42 -16.68
N GLY A 253 -18.47 12.03 -15.51
CA GLY A 253 -17.55 13.16 -15.31
C GLY A 253 -16.10 12.78 -15.61
N LYS A 254 -15.66 11.56 -15.28
CA LYS A 254 -14.29 11.08 -15.53
C LYS A 254 -14.08 10.62 -16.97
N MET A 255 -15.09 10.02 -17.61
CA MET A 255 -15.01 9.53 -19.01
C MET A 255 -14.66 10.64 -20.00
N ASP A 256 -15.07 11.87 -19.71
CA ASP A 256 -14.79 13.01 -20.58
C ASP A 256 -13.29 13.38 -20.54
N GLU A 257 -12.64 13.22 -19.39
CA GLU A 257 -11.22 13.54 -19.17
C GLU A 257 -10.26 12.36 -19.41
N VAL A 258 -10.73 11.12 -19.20
CA VAL A 258 -9.90 9.91 -19.22
C VAL A 258 -10.24 9.08 -20.46
N LYS A 259 -9.37 9.20 -21.47
CA LYS A 259 -9.49 8.44 -22.74
C LYS A 259 -8.75 7.10 -22.67
N GLY A 260 -9.19 6.15 -23.49
CA GLY A 260 -8.54 4.83 -23.63
C GLY A 260 -8.91 3.79 -22.57
N ALA A 261 -9.81 4.12 -21.63
CA ALA A 261 -10.33 3.18 -20.64
C ALA A 261 -11.62 2.49 -21.12
N GLU A 262 -11.76 1.21 -20.79
CA GLU A 262 -13.04 0.50 -20.82
C GLU A 262 -13.74 0.67 -19.47
N TRP A 263 -14.92 1.28 -19.49
CA TRP A 263 -15.65 1.63 -18.26
C TRP A 263 -16.70 0.59 -17.91
N HIS A 264 -16.59 0.03 -16.71
CA HIS A 264 -17.56 -0.90 -16.13
C HIS A 264 -18.38 -0.20 -15.03
N LEU A 265 -19.70 -0.39 -15.07
CA LEU A 265 -20.57 -0.01 -13.95
C LEU A 265 -20.71 -1.22 -13.02
N ILE A 266 -20.16 -1.10 -11.81
CA ILE A 266 -20.08 -2.20 -10.83
C ILE A 266 -20.95 -1.99 -9.60
N GLY A 267 -21.62 -0.84 -9.51
CA GLY A 267 -22.61 -0.54 -8.48
C GLY A 267 -24.03 -0.54 -9.04
N HIS A 268 -25.01 -0.65 -8.14
CA HIS A 268 -26.43 -0.72 -8.49
C HIS A 268 -26.86 0.38 -9.48
N LEU A 269 -27.49 -0.03 -10.59
CA LEU A 269 -27.98 0.87 -11.62
C LEU A 269 -29.42 1.28 -11.34
N GLN A 270 -29.59 2.55 -10.94
CA GLN A 270 -30.91 3.14 -10.77
C GLN A 270 -31.62 3.30 -12.13
N THR A 271 -32.91 2.99 -12.19
CA THR A 271 -33.68 2.98 -13.44
C THR A 271 -33.71 4.34 -14.16
N ASN A 272 -33.72 5.44 -13.43
CA ASN A 272 -33.68 6.79 -13.98
C ASN A 272 -32.31 7.18 -14.60
N LYS A 273 -31.26 6.38 -14.40
CA LYS A 273 -29.92 6.59 -14.97
C LYS A 273 -29.63 5.69 -16.17
N ILE A 274 -30.51 4.76 -16.52
CA ILE A 274 -30.33 3.79 -17.61
C ILE A 274 -29.99 4.49 -18.93
N ARG A 275 -30.73 5.55 -19.30
CA ARG A 275 -30.49 6.30 -20.54
C ARG A 275 -29.09 6.90 -20.65
N VAL A 276 -28.44 7.17 -19.52
CA VAL A 276 -27.07 7.71 -19.48
C VAL A 276 -26.04 6.59 -19.45
N ALA A 277 -26.38 5.45 -18.85
CA ALA A 277 -25.46 4.33 -18.70
C ALA A 277 -25.38 3.45 -19.95
N ALA A 278 -26.52 3.11 -20.55
CA ALA A 278 -26.59 2.21 -21.69
C ALA A 278 -25.78 2.75 -22.88
N GLY A 279 -24.89 1.92 -23.43
CA GLY A 279 -23.98 2.26 -24.52
C GLY A 279 -22.74 3.06 -24.10
N ARG A 280 -22.73 3.73 -22.93
CA ARG A 280 -21.53 4.45 -22.43
C ARG A 280 -20.61 3.56 -21.61
N PHE A 281 -21.17 2.58 -20.88
CA PHE A 281 -20.39 1.57 -20.17
C PHE A 281 -20.20 0.35 -21.05
N ALA A 282 -18.95 -0.11 -21.17
CA ALA A 282 -18.59 -1.31 -21.91
C ALA A 282 -19.21 -2.57 -21.28
N LEU A 283 -19.43 -2.57 -19.96
CA LEU A 283 -20.09 -3.65 -19.23
C LEU A 283 -20.86 -3.11 -18.01
N ILE A 284 -22.12 -3.50 -17.85
CA ILE A 284 -22.91 -3.25 -16.64
C ILE A 284 -22.99 -4.54 -15.83
N GLN A 285 -22.39 -4.56 -14.65
CA GLN A 285 -22.20 -5.80 -13.88
C GLN A 285 -23.31 -6.07 -12.85
N SER A 286 -24.26 -5.16 -12.69
CA SER A 286 -25.19 -5.11 -11.55
C SER A 286 -26.65 -5.37 -11.96
N VAL A 287 -26.91 -6.22 -12.96
CA VAL A 287 -28.30 -6.52 -13.34
C VAL A 287 -28.87 -7.54 -12.35
N ASP A 288 -29.79 -7.10 -11.50
CA ASP A 288 -30.33 -7.90 -10.38
C ASP A 288 -31.83 -8.24 -10.53
N SER A 289 -32.48 -7.76 -11.59
CA SER A 289 -33.92 -7.89 -11.75
C SER A 289 -34.38 -7.81 -13.20
N ARG A 290 -35.49 -8.50 -13.50
CA ARG A 290 -36.13 -8.48 -14.83
C ARG A 290 -36.50 -7.06 -15.24
N ARG A 291 -37.04 -6.28 -14.30
CA ARG A 291 -37.42 -4.88 -14.50
C ARG A 291 -36.24 -4.01 -14.99
N LEU A 292 -35.05 -4.22 -14.42
CA LEU A 292 -33.85 -3.49 -14.84
C LEU A 292 -33.41 -3.93 -16.24
N ALA A 293 -33.45 -5.23 -16.52
CA ALA A 293 -33.12 -5.79 -17.83
C ALA A 293 -34.07 -5.29 -18.94
N ASP A 294 -35.39 -5.33 -18.71
CA ASP A 294 -36.39 -4.79 -19.65
C ASP A 294 -36.13 -3.30 -19.94
N ALA A 295 -35.81 -2.53 -18.90
CA ALA A 295 -35.55 -1.10 -19.02
C ALA A 295 -34.24 -0.80 -19.79
N LEU A 296 -33.21 -1.63 -19.63
CA LEU A 296 -31.98 -1.57 -20.43
C LEU A 296 -32.24 -1.93 -21.89
N ALA A 297 -32.96 -3.02 -22.14
CA ALA A 297 -33.25 -3.52 -23.50
C ALA A 297 -34.09 -2.54 -24.33
N ARG A 298 -34.94 -1.73 -23.67
CA ARG A 298 -35.66 -0.62 -24.33
C ARG A 298 -34.73 0.48 -24.88
N ILE A 299 -33.51 0.59 -24.37
CA ILE A 299 -32.53 1.61 -24.79
C ILE A 299 -31.46 1.01 -25.69
N ASN A 300 -30.88 -0.13 -25.30
CA ASN A 300 -29.84 -0.81 -26.05
C ASN A 300 -29.87 -2.33 -25.79
N VAL A 301 -30.35 -3.10 -26.76
CA VAL A 301 -30.38 -4.57 -26.71
C VAL A 301 -29.00 -5.23 -26.80
N GLU A 302 -28.00 -4.53 -27.34
CA GLU A 302 -26.62 -5.00 -27.44
C GLU A 302 -25.78 -4.66 -26.20
N GLN A 303 -26.40 -4.07 -25.16
CA GLN A 303 -25.67 -3.74 -23.95
C GLN A 303 -25.15 -5.01 -23.28
N LYS A 304 -23.83 -5.10 -23.17
CA LYS A 304 -23.16 -6.15 -22.40
C LYS A 304 -23.48 -6.02 -20.93
N VAL A 305 -23.93 -7.12 -20.34
CA VAL A 305 -24.31 -7.18 -18.92
C VAL A 305 -23.80 -8.43 -18.21
N LEU A 306 -23.69 -8.34 -16.89
CA LEU A 306 -23.64 -9.48 -15.99
C LEU A 306 -24.88 -9.50 -15.10
N VAL A 307 -25.33 -10.69 -14.72
CA VAL A 307 -26.33 -10.85 -13.67
C VAL A 307 -25.65 -10.86 -12.31
N GLU A 308 -26.11 -9.99 -11.40
CA GLU A 308 -25.62 -9.92 -10.02
C GLU A 308 -26.41 -10.89 -9.14
N VAL A 309 -25.71 -11.81 -8.49
CA VAL A 309 -26.31 -12.83 -7.60
C VAL A 309 -25.83 -12.63 -6.16
N ASN A 310 -26.77 -12.59 -5.21
CA ASN A 310 -26.47 -12.46 -3.79
C ASN A 310 -26.16 -13.83 -3.15
N VAL A 311 -25.06 -14.45 -3.56
CA VAL A 311 -24.56 -15.73 -3.00
C VAL A 311 -24.24 -15.64 -1.50
N ALA A 312 -24.00 -14.44 -0.98
CA ALA A 312 -23.82 -14.19 0.44
C ALA A 312 -25.13 -14.25 1.25
N ARG A 313 -26.30 -14.19 0.59
CA ARG A 313 -27.64 -14.18 1.22
C ARG A 313 -27.80 -13.14 2.32
N GLU A 314 -27.12 -12.00 2.16
CA GLU A 314 -27.18 -10.92 3.12
C GLU A 314 -28.19 -9.86 2.65
N PRO A 315 -29.21 -9.49 3.46
CA PRO A 315 -30.25 -8.54 3.05
C PRO A 315 -29.74 -7.15 2.67
N ARG A 316 -28.53 -6.79 3.12
CA ARG A 316 -27.89 -5.50 2.82
C ARG A 316 -27.15 -5.48 1.48
N LYS A 317 -26.99 -6.64 0.83
CA LYS A 317 -26.32 -6.77 -0.48
C LYS A 317 -27.36 -6.83 -1.60
N THR A 318 -27.01 -6.21 -2.71
CA THR A 318 -27.76 -6.29 -3.97
C THR A 318 -27.56 -7.63 -4.65
N GLY A 319 -28.36 -7.89 -5.68
CA GLY A 319 -28.35 -9.13 -6.44
C GLY A 319 -29.58 -10.00 -6.21
N VAL A 320 -29.88 -10.82 -7.21
CA VAL A 320 -30.96 -11.81 -7.16
C VAL A 320 -30.60 -12.92 -6.17
N ASP A 321 -31.60 -13.50 -5.51
CA ASP A 321 -31.39 -14.69 -4.69
C ASP A 321 -30.87 -15.85 -5.56
N PRO A 322 -29.86 -16.64 -5.11
CA PRO A 322 -29.35 -17.78 -5.86
C PRO A 322 -30.44 -18.74 -6.35
N ALA A 323 -31.51 -18.96 -5.57
CA ALA A 323 -32.62 -19.82 -5.94
C ALA A 323 -33.46 -19.28 -7.11
N GLN A 324 -33.42 -17.96 -7.34
CA GLN A 324 -34.13 -17.27 -8.42
C GLN A 324 -33.20 -16.88 -9.58
N ALA A 325 -31.90 -17.13 -9.46
CA ALA A 325 -30.89 -16.69 -10.43
C ALA A 325 -31.12 -17.32 -11.82
N ALA A 326 -31.46 -18.61 -11.88
CA ALA A 326 -31.66 -19.32 -13.15
C ALA A 326 -32.77 -18.70 -14.02
N GLU A 327 -33.88 -18.26 -13.40
CA GLU A 327 -34.97 -17.59 -14.11
C GLU A 327 -34.54 -16.23 -14.65
N LEU A 328 -33.88 -15.42 -13.81
CA LEU A 328 -33.41 -14.10 -14.23
C LEU A 328 -32.35 -14.20 -15.34
N ILE A 329 -31.40 -15.12 -15.21
CA ILE A 329 -30.35 -15.37 -16.22
C ILE A 329 -30.97 -15.68 -17.58
N GLY A 330 -31.95 -16.58 -17.61
CA GLY A 330 -32.68 -16.92 -18.84
C GLY A 330 -33.35 -15.69 -19.46
N ALA A 331 -34.08 -14.92 -18.67
CA ALA A 331 -34.75 -13.72 -19.15
C ALA A 331 -33.76 -12.65 -19.67
N VAL A 332 -32.64 -12.44 -18.99
CA VAL A 332 -31.62 -11.47 -19.41
C VAL A 332 -30.98 -11.89 -20.73
N ALA A 333 -30.68 -13.19 -20.89
CA ALA A 333 -30.06 -13.73 -22.10
C ALA A 333 -30.93 -13.62 -23.37
N GLU A 334 -32.25 -13.44 -23.21
CA GLU A 334 -33.18 -13.20 -24.31
C GLU A 334 -33.24 -11.72 -24.73
N MET A 335 -32.84 -10.80 -23.86
CA MET A 335 -33.08 -9.36 -24.03
C MET A 335 -31.81 -8.53 -24.22
N LEU A 336 -30.67 -9.02 -23.71
CA LEU A 336 -29.41 -8.30 -23.62
C LEU A 336 -28.24 -9.22 -23.97
N ASP A 337 -27.07 -8.61 -24.22
CA ASP A 337 -25.82 -9.35 -24.42
C ASP A 337 -25.27 -9.84 -23.06
N LEU A 338 -25.78 -10.98 -22.58
CA LEU A 338 -25.36 -11.58 -21.31
C LEU A 338 -23.96 -12.20 -21.43
N GLN A 339 -23.01 -11.66 -20.67
CA GLN A 339 -21.60 -12.09 -20.71
C GLN A 339 -21.19 -12.97 -19.51
N GLY A 340 -22.05 -13.08 -18.49
CA GLY A 340 -21.82 -13.94 -17.33
C GLY A 340 -22.39 -13.40 -16.03
N LEU A 341 -21.78 -13.73 -14.90
CA LEU A 341 -22.30 -13.45 -13.56
C LEU A 341 -21.35 -12.60 -12.71
N MET A 342 -21.92 -11.92 -11.74
CA MET A 342 -21.21 -11.11 -10.75
C MET A 342 -21.68 -11.46 -9.33
N ALA A 343 -20.76 -11.50 -8.38
CA ALA A 343 -21.13 -11.52 -6.97
C ALA A 343 -20.08 -10.85 -6.07
N MET A 344 -20.50 -10.59 -4.84
CA MET A 344 -19.66 -10.14 -3.73
C MET A 344 -19.59 -11.22 -2.65
N ALA A 345 -18.43 -11.39 -2.04
CA ALA A 345 -18.22 -12.28 -0.91
C ALA A 345 -19.10 -11.91 0.30
N PRO A 346 -19.37 -12.84 1.23
CA PRO A 346 -19.93 -12.54 2.55
C PRO A 346 -19.05 -11.53 3.31
N ALA A 347 -19.67 -10.75 4.20
CA ALA A 347 -18.96 -9.72 4.97
C ALA A 347 -18.05 -10.31 6.06
N LYS A 348 -18.35 -11.56 6.49
CA LYS A 348 -17.61 -12.33 7.48
C LYS A 348 -17.63 -13.81 7.09
N GLY A 349 -16.57 -14.53 7.45
CA GLY A 349 -16.44 -15.96 7.17
C GLY A 349 -15.68 -16.25 5.87
N ASP A 350 -15.59 -17.53 5.54
CA ASP A 350 -14.91 -18.00 4.34
C ASP A 350 -15.68 -17.60 3.06
N PRO A 351 -15.06 -16.86 2.12
CA PRO A 351 -15.70 -16.48 0.88
C PRO A 351 -15.77 -17.60 -0.17
N ALA A 352 -14.98 -18.68 -0.02
CA ALA A 352 -14.84 -19.71 -1.05
C ALA A 352 -16.16 -20.42 -1.44
N PRO A 353 -17.03 -20.83 -0.50
CA PRO A 353 -18.30 -21.49 -0.86
C PRO A 353 -19.20 -20.63 -1.73
N ALA A 354 -19.28 -19.33 -1.43
CA ALA A 354 -20.06 -18.36 -2.20
C ALA A 354 -19.54 -18.20 -3.65
N PHE A 355 -18.22 -18.19 -3.82
CA PHE A 355 -17.61 -18.11 -5.16
C PHE A 355 -17.77 -19.40 -5.98
N VAL A 356 -17.68 -20.56 -5.33
CA VAL A 356 -17.97 -21.86 -5.97
C VAL A 356 -19.43 -21.92 -6.42
N GLU A 357 -20.37 -21.47 -5.58
CA GLU A 357 -21.79 -21.41 -5.94
C GLU A 357 -22.04 -20.53 -7.17
N LEU A 358 -21.41 -19.35 -7.25
CA LEU A 358 -21.54 -18.48 -8.43
C LEU A 358 -21.03 -19.17 -9.71
N ARG A 359 -19.89 -19.87 -9.62
CA ARG A 359 -19.35 -20.63 -10.76
C ARG A 359 -20.32 -21.72 -11.20
N THR A 360 -20.86 -22.50 -10.26
CA THR A 360 -21.85 -23.55 -10.56
C THR A 360 -23.07 -22.99 -11.28
N LEU A 361 -23.65 -21.89 -10.77
CA LEU A 361 -24.77 -21.20 -11.41
C LEU A 361 -24.45 -20.74 -12.84
N ARG A 362 -23.24 -20.22 -13.06
CA ARG A 362 -22.78 -19.81 -14.40
C ARG A 362 -22.68 -21.03 -15.32
N ASP A 363 -22.03 -22.10 -14.87
CA ASP A 363 -21.78 -23.29 -15.69
C ASP A 363 -23.09 -23.98 -16.08
N GLU A 364 -24.04 -24.09 -15.15
CA GLU A 364 -25.41 -24.58 -15.42
C GLU A 364 -26.16 -23.69 -16.42
N ALA A 365 -26.05 -22.37 -16.27
CA ALA A 365 -26.64 -21.43 -17.21
C ALA A 365 -26.06 -21.56 -18.62
N GLN A 366 -24.74 -21.75 -18.77
CA GLN A 366 -24.13 -22.00 -20.08
C GLN A 366 -24.69 -23.25 -20.75
N GLN A 367 -24.82 -24.34 -20.00
CA GLN A 367 -25.39 -25.59 -20.51
C GLN A 367 -26.84 -25.40 -20.95
N ARG A 368 -27.65 -24.73 -20.14
CA ARG A 368 -29.07 -24.49 -20.45
C ARG A 368 -29.28 -23.57 -21.64
N LEU A 369 -28.45 -22.53 -21.77
CA LEU A 369 -28.58 -21.53 -22.84
C LEU A 369 -27.88 -21.96 -24.14
N GLY A 370 -26.97 -22.93 -24.09
CA GLY A 370 -26.12 -23.28 -25.23
C GLY A 370 -25.19 -22.14 -25.66
N LYS A 371 -24.88 -21.21 -24.75
CA LYS A 371 -24.07 -20.01 -24.99
C LYS A 371 -22.95 -19.91 -23.96
N ALA A 372 -21.79 -19.41 -24.38
CA ALA A 372 -20.70 -19.12 -23.47
C ALA A 372 -21.03 -17.90 -22.59
N LEU A 373 -20.72 -17.99 -21.31
CA LEU A 373 -20.83 -16.93 -20.31
C LEU A 373 -19.43 -16.71 -19.71
N PRO A 374 -18.50 -16.13 -20.48
CA PRO A 374 -17.08 -16.18 -20.14
C PRO A 374 -16.72 -15.48 -18.82
N ILE A 375 -17.54 -14.54 -18.34
CA ILE A 375 -17.19 -13.67 -17.22
C ILE A 375 -17.80 -14.18 -15.91
N LEU A 376 -16.93 -14.54 -14.97
CA LEU A 376 -17.18 -14.58 -13.53
C LEU A 376 -16.49 -13.39 -12.87
N SER A 377 -17.28 -12.36 -12.56
CA SER A 377 -16.83 -11.17 -11.84
C SER A 377 -17.01 -11.37 -10.34
N MET A 378 -15.94 -11.78 -9.66
CA MET A 378 -15.92 -12.00 -8.22
C MET A 378 -14.50 -11.86 -7.68
N GLY A 379 -14.38 -11.38 -6.44
CA GLY A 379 -13.09 -11.04 -5.84
C GLY A 379 -12.85 -9.53 -5.75
N MET A 380 -12.58 -9.06 -4.53
CA MET A 380 -12.22 -7.71 -4.14
C MET A 380 -10.88 -7.73 -3.37
N SER A 381 -10.43 -6.57 -2.88
CA SER A 381 -9.10 -6.42 -2.27
C SER A 381 -8.78 -7.41 -1.14
N ASP A 382 -9.79 -7.90 -0.43
CA ASP A 382 -9.63 -8.80 0.72
C ASP A 382 -9.82 -10.29 0.40
N ASP A 383 -10.41 -10.62 -0.76
CA ASP A 383 -10.89 -11.98 -1.05
C ASP A 383 -10.59 -12.45 -2.50
N PHE A 384 -9.86 -11.65 -3.29
CA PHE A 384 -9.61 -11.98 -4.70
C PHE A 384 -8.79 -13.26 -4.88
N GLU A 385 -7.90 -13.62 -3.97
CA GLU A 385 -7.14 -14.89 -4.07
C GLU A 385 -8.06 -16.10 -3.97
N ALA A 386 -9.02 -16.08 -3.03
CA ALA A 386 -10.04 -17.11 -2.91
C ALA A 386 -10.97 -17.13 -4.14
N ALA A 387 -11.32 -15.95 -4.67
CA ALA A 387 -12.12 -15.84 -5.89
C ALA A 387 -11.39 -16.43 -7.11
N VAL A 388 -10.10 -16.14 -7.27
CA VAL A 388 -9.24 -16.63 -8.35
C VAL A 388 -9.11 -18.16 -8.27
N ALA A 389 -8.86 -18.70 -7.07
CA ALA A 389 -8.84 -20.14 -6.82
C ALA A 389 -10.20 -20.82 -7.13
N ALA A 390 -11.30 -20.12 -6.87
CA ALA A 390 -12.66 -20.57 -7.20
C ALA A 390 -13.01 -20.44 -8.70
N GLY A 391 -12.15 -19.87 -9.54
CA GLY A 391 -12.36 -19.75 -10.97
C GLY A 391 -12.86 -18.38 -11.45
N SER A 392 -12.62 -17.31 -10.68
CA SER A 392 -12.82 -15.95 -11.16
C SER A 392 -12.05 -15.71 -12.46
N THR A 393 -12.64 -14.87 -13.31
CA THR A 393 -12.03 -14.37 -14.57
C THR A 393 -11.90 -12.85 -14.54
N MET A 394 -12.51 -12.21 -13.54
CA MET A 394 -12.52 -10.77 -13.38
C MET A 394 -12.58 -10.41 -11.89
N VAL A 395 -11.58 -9.65 -11.43
CA VAL A 395 -11.49 -9.17 -10.04
C VAL A 395 -11.61 -7.65 -9.99
N ARG A 396 -12.21 -7.13 -8.92
CA ARG A 396 -12.53 -5.70 -8.76
C ARG A 396 -11.72 -5.10 -7.61
N LEU A 397 -10.61 -4.43 -7.94
CA LEU A 397 -9.59 -4.04 -6.97
C LEU A 397 -9.54 -2.52 -6.79
N GLY A 398 -9.62 -2.06 -5.55
CA GLY A 398 -9.57 -0.63 -5.21
C GLY A 398 -8.46 -0.32 -4.21
N ARG A 399 -8.69 -0.62 -2.93
CA ARG A 399 -7.75 -0.29 -1.84
C ARG A 399 -6.36 -0.88 -2.05
N ILE A 400 -6.28 -2.10 -2.58
CA ILE A 400 -5.00 -2.75 -2.85
C ILE A 400 -4.21 -2.08 -3.99
N LEU A 401 -4.88 -1.37 -4.90
CA LEU A 401 -4.22 -0.66 -6.00
C LEU A 401 -3.88 0.80 -5.63
N PHE A 402 -4.75 1.47 -4.88
CA PHE A 402 -4.69 2.92 -4.67
C PHE A 402 -4.46 3.35 -3.22
N GLY A 403 -4.45 2.40 -2.28
CA GLY A 403 -4.42 2.71 -0.85
C GLY A 403 -5.80 3.11 -0.28
N PRO A 404 -5.85 3.64 0.96
CA PRO A 404 -7.09 4.17 1.54
C PRO A 404 -7.57 5.39 0.74
N ARG A 405 -8.88 5.56 0.65
CA ARG A 405 -9.46 6.75 0.00
C ARG A 405 -9.10 8.00 0.81
N PRO A 406 -8.86 9.14 0.13
CA PRO A 406 -8.70 10.43 0.79
C PRO A 406 -9.94 10.86 1.57
#